data_AF-A0A8X6GBG4-F1
#
_entry.id   AF-A0A8X6GBG4-F1
#
_cell.length_a   1.000
_cell.length_b   1.000
_cell.length_c   1.000
_cell.angle_alpha   90.00
_cell.angle_beta   90.00
_cell.angle_gamma   90.00
#
_symmetry.space_group_name_H-M   'P 1'
#
loop_
_entity.id
_entity.type
_entity.pdbx_description
1 polymer ?
#
loop_
_entity_poly.entity_id
_entity_poly.type
_entity_poly.pdbx_seq_one_letter_code
_entity_poly.pdbx_strand_id
1 'polypeptide(L)'
;MSKPYTYGSICEVMAAGEIFPFKFQVYQDGSLIAVFGDALQGIRRLWFTGNFNESHFDALVPLDKTMTNSIQLSEFNEPPLLTHFHRTNRI
;
A
#
# COMPACT_ATOMS: atom_id res chain seq x y z
N MET A 1 -21.87 15.22 5.41
CA MET A 1 -20.43 15.36 5.08
C MET A 1 -20.12 16.72 4.47
N SER A 2 -19.82 17.72 5.29
CA SER A 2 -19.25 19.01 4.82
C SER A 2 -18.40 19.72 5.87
N LYS A 3 -18.32 19.19 7.09
CA LYS A 3 -17.50 19.72 8.18
C LYS A 3 -16.24 18.88 8.32
N PRO A 4 -15.09 19.50 8.65
CA PRO A 4 -13.87 18.76 8.97
C PRO A 4 -14.11 17.83 10.16
N TYR A 5 -13.42 16.68 10.18
CA TYR A 5 -13.50 15.66 11.24
C TYR A 5 -14.88 15.01 11.44
N THR A 6 -15.79 15.17 10.48
CA THR A 6 -17.02 14.37 10.46
C THR A 6 -16.67 12.96 10.00
N TYR A 7 -17.01 11.96 10.81
CA TYR A 7 -16.83 10.56 10.44
C TYR A 7 -17.66 10.23 9.20
N GLY A 8 -16.99 9.64 8.21
CA GLY A 8 -17.65 9.00 7.08
C GLY A 8 -18.17 7.62 7.47
N SER A 9 -19.18 7.17 6.75
CA SER A 9 -19.85 5.88 6.89
C SER A 9 -19.75 5.08 5.58
N ILE A 10 -20.46 3.96 5.51
CA ILE A 10 -20.59 3.17 4.28
C ILE A 10 -21.22 3.97 3.13
N CYS A 11 -22.07 4.96 3.43
CA CYS A 11 -22.76 5.78 2.42
C CYS A 11 -21.76 6.56 1.55
N GLU A 12 -20.70 7.07 2.14
CA GLU A 12 -19.64 7.78 1.44
C GLU A 12 -18.83 6.84 0.52
N VAL A 13 -18.62 5.59 0.94
CA VAL A 13 -17.96 4.57 0.12
C VAL A 13 -18.85 4.18 -1.07
N MET A 14 -20.15 4.04 -0.85
CA MET A 14 -21.13 3.82 -1.91
C MET A 14 -21.11 4.97 -2.92
N ALA A 15 -21.19 6.22 -2.45
CA ALA A 15 -21.12 7.40 -3.33
C ALA A 15 -19.80 7.46 -4.11
N ALA A 16 -18.67 7.10 -3.50
CA ALA A 16 -17.39 7.02 -4.18
C ALA A 16 -17.38 5.95 -5.29
N GLY A 17 -18.07 4.83 -5.11
CA GLY A 17 -18.24 3.79 -6.14
C GLY A 17 -19.05 4.25 -7.36
N GLU A 18 -19.93 5.23 -7.19
CA GLU A 18 -20.69 5.84 -8.30
C GLU A 18 -19.89 6.93 -9.02
N ILE A 19 -19.07 7.69 -8.29
CA ILE A 19 -18.33 8.85 -8.82
C ILE A 19 -17.02 8.44 -9.49
N PHE A 20 -16.30 7.48 -8.92
CA PHE A 20 -14.97 7.10 -9.37
C PHE A 20 -14.99 5.76 -10.10
N PRO A 21 -14.13 5.58 -11.13
CA PRO A 21 -14.05 4.34 -11.89
C PRO A 21 -13.24 3.24 -11.17
N PHE A 22 -13.48 3.06 -9.87
CA PHE A 22 -12.86 2.03 -9.04
C PHE A 22 -13.93 1.17 -8.37
N LYS A 23 -13.61 -0.11 -8.18
CA LYS A 23 -14.38 -0.99 -7.30
C LYS A 23 -13.85 -0.87 -5.88
N PHE A 24 -14.72 -0.54 -4.94
CA PHE A 24 -14.41 -0.49 -3.53
C PHE A 24 -14.86 -1.79 -2.86
N GLN A 25 -13.94 -2.45 -2.15
CA GLN A 25 -14.21 -3.64 -1.35
C GLN A 25 -13.97 -3.32 0.12
N VAL A 26 -14.99 -3.47 0.95
CA VAL A 26 -14.90 -3.20 2.39
C VAL A 26 -14.81 -4.52 3.14
N TYR A 27 -13.77 -4.67 3.95
CA TYR A 27 -13.51 -5.83 4.79
C TYR A 27 -13.70 -5.49 6.26
N GLN A 28 -14.22 -6.42 7.05
CA GLN A 28 -14.26 -6.36 8.51
C GLN A 28 -13.88 -7.75 9.04
N ASP A 29 -12.94 -7.80 9.98
CA ASP A 29 -12.43 -9.05 10.57
C ASP A 29 -12.03 -10.10 9.51
N GLY A 30 -11.40 -9.64 8.43
CA GLY A 30 -10.97 -10.47 7.29
C GLY A 30 -12.08 -10.89 6.33
N SER A 31 -13.34 -10.59 6.63
CA SER A 31 -14.49 -10.92 5.79
C SER A 31 -14.92 -9.75 4.91
N LEU A 32 -15.26 -10.01 3.65
CA LEU A 32 -15.80 -9.00 2.74
C LEU A 32 -17.26 -8.70 3.12
N ILE A 33 -17.55 -7.47 3.52
CA ILE A 33 -18.87 -7.06 4.00
C ILE A 33 -19.65 -6.21 3.00
N ALA A 34 -18.96 -5.51 2.09
CA ALA A 34 -19.61 -4.69 1.07
C ALA A 34 -18.73 -4.50 -0.17
N VAL A 35 -19.39 -4.29 -1.31
CA VAL A 35 -18.76 -4.00 -2.61
C VAL A 35 -19.55 -2.91 -3.32
N PHE A 36 -18.85 -1.89 -3.82
CA PHE A 36 -19.45 -0.77 -4.56
C PHE A 36 -18.63 -0.43 -5.81
N GLY A 37 -19.31 0.04 -6.86
CA GLY A 37 -18.70 0.49 -8.11
C GLY A 37 -18.12 -0.61 -8.99
N ASP A 38 -17.54 -0.18 -10.11
CA ASP A 38 -16.97 -1.04 -11.15
C ASP A 38 -15.45 -0.98 -11.21
N ALA A 39 -14.82 -2.11 -11.51
CA ALA A 39 -13.37 -2.27 -11.45
C ALA A 39 -12.65 -1.75 -12.71
N LEU A 40 -13.13 -0.67 -13.33
CA LEU A 40 -12.60 -0.15 -14.60
C LEU A 40 -11.12 0.26 -14.49
N GLN A 41 -10.74 0.90 -13.37
CA GLN A 41 -9.35 1.26 -13.06
C GLN A 41 -8.77 0.43 -11.90
N GLY A 42 -9.44 -0.67 -11.55
CA GLY A 42 -9.01 -1.62 -10.53
C GLY A 42 -9.80 -1.54 -9.23
N ILE A 43 -9.23 -2.18 -8.21
CA ILE A 43 -9.90 -2.41 -6.92
C ILE A 43 -9.17 -1.63 -5.82
N ARG A 44 -9.95 -0.94 -4.98
CA ARG A 44 -9.51 -0.30 -3.74
C ARG A 44 -10.11 -1.06 -2.57
N ARG A 45 -9.25 -1.53 -1.66
CA ARG A 45 -9.67 -2.34 -0.52
C ARG A 45 -9.60 -1.48 0.74
N LEU A 46 -10.67 -1.50 1.51
CA LEU A 46 -10.81 -0.77 2.76
C LEU A 46 -11.01 -1.78 3.88
N TRP A 47 -10.35 -1.58 5.00
CA TRP A 47 -10.63 -2.29 6.25
C TRP A 47 -11.46 -1.37 7.13
N PHE A 48 -12.66 -1.79 7.44
CA PHE A 48 -13.51 -1.18 8.44
C PHE A 48 -13.18 -1.74 9.83
N THR A 49 -12.72 -0.88 10.73
CA THR A 49 -12.46 -1.19 12.13
C THR A 49 -13.53 -0.49 12.99
N GLY A 50 -14.05 -1.15 14.03
CA GLY A 50 -14.82 -0.50 15.09
C GLY A 50 -16.20 -1.08 15.40
N ASN A 51 -16.73 -0.63 16.56
CA ASN A 51 -18.08 -0.91 17.06
C ASN A 51 -18.77 0.42 17.40
N PHE A 52 -19.91 0.71 16.76
CA PHE A 52 -20.91 1.78 17.00
C PHE A 52 -20.47 3.24 17.24
N ASN A 53 -19.31 3.54 17.85
CA ASN A 53 -18.82 4.89 18.16
C ASN A 53 -17.37 5.18 17.74
N GLU A 54 -16.58 4.16 17.38
CA GLU A 54 -15.16 4.32 16.99
C GLU A 54 -14.88 3.60 15.68
N SER A 55 -15.66 3.92 14.65
CA SER A 55 -15.51 3.30 13.35
C SER A 55 -14.53 4.05 12.44
N HIS A 56 -13.55 3.35 11.89
CA HIS A 56 -12.58 3.89 10.96
C HIS A 56 -12.49 3.04 9.68
N PHE A 57 -12.09 3.68 8.59
CA PHE A 57 -11.74 3.01 7.34
C PHE A 57 -10.25 3.19 7.07
N ASP A 58 -9.52 2.09 7.01
CA ASP A 58 -8.11 2.05 6.64
C ASP A 58 -7.93 1.51 5.22
N ALA A 59 -6.98 2.04 4.46
CA ALA A 59 -6.69 1.56 3.11
C ALA A 59 -5.76 0.33 3.17
N LEU A 60 -6.19 -0.78 2.57
CA LEU A 60 -5.35 -1.98 2.44
C LEU A 60 -4.48 -1.88 1.17
N VAL A 61 -3.17 -1.77 1.37
CA VAL A 61 -2.17 -1.69 0.29
C VAL A 61 -1.48 -3.05 0.12
N PRO A 62 -1.31 -3.56 -1.12
CA PRO A 62 -0.56 -4.79 -1.35
C PRO A 62 0.89 -4.68 -0.87
N LEU A 63 1.39 -5.70 -0.18
CA LEU A 63 2.76 -5.77 0.36
C LEU A 63 3.84 -5.59 -0.72
N ASP A 64 3.55 -6.02 -1.95
CA ASP A 64 4.47 -5.98 -3.09
C ASP A 64 4.70 -4.57 -3.67
N LYS A 65 3.93 -3.56 -3.25
CA LYS A 65 4.13 -2.16 -3.66
C LYS A 65 5.12 -1.39 -2.79
N THR A 66 5.70 -2.03 -1.77
CA THR A 66 6.59 -1.40 -0.79
C THR A 66 8.09 -1.65 -1.02
N MET A 67 8.51 -2.25 -2.15
CA MET A 67 9.94 -2.43 -2.47
C MET A 67 10.39 -1.79 -3.78
N THR A 68 10.06 -0.53 -4.02
CA THR A 68 10.79 0.35 -4.95
C THR A 68 10.64 1.79 -4.51
N ASN A 69 11.41 2.22 -3.49
CA ASN A 69 11.86 3.62 -3.28
C ASN A 69 12.75 3.80 -2.02
N SER A 70 13.66 2.86 -1.74
CA SER A 70 14.80 3.12 -0.84
C SER A 70 15.93 2.11 -1.03
N ILE A 71 16.41 1.95 -2.26
CA ILE A 71 17.84 1.67 -2.48
C ILE A 71 18.35 2.89 -3.22
N GLN A 72 18.91 3.84 -2.47
CA GLN A 72 19.86 4.78 -3.06
C GLN A 72 21.06 3.95 -3.53
N LEU A 73 21.07 3.59 -4.81
CA LEU A 73 22.31 3.33 -5.52
C LEU A 73 22.96 4.69 -5.80
N SER A 74 23.61 5.25 -4.79
CA SER A 74 24.64 6.26 -4.99
C SER A 74 26.00 5.58 -4.86
N GLU A 75 26.57 5.28 -6.02
CA GLU A 75 27.99 5.48 -6.35
C GLU A 75 29.03 5.13 -5.26
N PHE A 76 29.59 3.93 -5.36
CA PHE A 76 31.04 3.77 -5.25
C PHE A 76 31.54 3.18 -6.57
N ASN A 77 31.76 4.08 -7.53
CA ASN A 77 32.66 3.83 -8.65
C ASN A 77 34.02 4.40 -8.23
N GLU A 78 34.98 3.54 -7.92
CA GLU A 78 36.39 3.79 -8.28
C GLU A 78 37.00 2.45 -8.76
N PRO A 79 37.85 2.47 -9.81
CA PRO A 79 38.22 1.33 -10.66
C PRO A 79 39.41 0.49 -10.11
N PRO A 80 39.78 -0.65 -10.73
CA PRO A 80 40.71 -1.60 -10.13
C PRO A 80 42.16 -1.12 -10.29
N LEU A 81 42.89 -0.99 -9.18
CA LEU A 81 44.35 -0.88 -9.22
C LEU A 81 44.99 -2.26 -9.09
N LEU A 82 45.59 -2.65 -10.21
CA LEU A 82 46.41 -3.83 -10.42
C LEU A 82 47.71 -3.78 -9.59
N THR A 83 48.23 -4.96 -9.25
CA THR A 83 49.60 -5.31 -8.82
C THR A 83 49.98 -5.10 -7.34
N HIS A 84 50.20 -6.19 -6.61
CA HIS A 84 51.56 -6.73 -6.39
C HIS A 84 51.52 -8.14 -5.78
N PHE A 85 52.33 -9.01 -6.38
CA PHE A 85 52.65 -10.36 -5.92
C PHE A 85 53.30 -10.35 -4.53
N HIS A 86 52.98 -11.36 -3.71
CA HIS A 86 53.96 -12.22 -3.00
C HIS A 86 53.17 -13.45 -2.47
N ARG A 87 53.41 -14.66 -2.99
CA ARG A 87 54.20 -15.73 -2.33
C ARG A 87 53.92 -15.78 -0.81
N THR A 88 53.46 -16.88 -0.21
CA THR A 88 53.94 -18.26 -0.35
C THR A 88 53.13 -19.21 0.54
N ASN A 89 52.83 -20.40 0.00
CA ASN A 89 52.96 -21.76 0.57
C ASN A 89 52.34 -22.17 1.91
N ARG A 90 51.67 -23.34 1.83
CA ARG A 90 51.80 -24.55 2.69
C ARG A 90 51.30 -24.43 4.13
N ILE A 91 50.58 -25.39 4.73
CA ILE A 91 50.27 -26.81 4.47
C ILE A 91 48.81 -27.02 4.89
#